data_AF-A0A1H7Q7L7-F1
#
_entry.id   AF-A0A1H7Q7L7-F1
#
_cell.length_a   1.000
_cell.length_b   1.000
_cell.length_c   1.000
_cell.angle_alpha   90.00
_cell.angle_beta   90.00
_cell.angle_gamma   90.00
#
_symmetry.space_group_name_H-M   'P 1'
#
loop_
_entity.id
_entity.type
_entity.pdbx_description
1 polymer ?
#
loop_
_entity_poly.entity_id
_entity_poly.type
_entity_poly.pdbx_seq_one_letter_code
_entity_poly.pdbx_strand_id
1 'polypeptide(L)'
;MQNSESNNTSQHKDEKNIGFFQSNKPLMAGGIILCAGSLLLGYTVGHRQGLTVVGYDADAEQLVEVVEKQKKELSELNKKLNTSVQERDVAVTNSNDMYAALNQANAEKLQIEGQSAIFREVLRQRGGLSLTVQNLAVKSLPENVYEYQVDLVQVSPNKRKASGEIEIRLIQGTEVLVVPISEKSFNFDHYQRLTGRWTMPKGFTPQFIEIRVKGSSAQTKRFSWQRGEAIESTAAFAAEVPQAAANSQ
;
A
#
# COMPACT_ATOMS: atom_id res chain seq x y z
N MET A 1 31.48 -91.12 54.19
CA MET A 1 32.62 -90.24 53.86
C MET A 1 32.19 -88.81 54.20
N GLN A 2 32.67 -88.08 55.20
CA GLN A 2 33.44 -88.36 56.42
C GLN A 2 33.29 -87.05 57.26
N ASN A 3 32.73 -87.16 58.46
CA ASN A 3 32.95 -86.42 59.73
C ASN A 3 33.26 -84.90 59.62
N SER A 4 32.41 -83.96 60.10
CA SER A 4 32.10 -83.64 61.52
C SER A 4 33.29 -83.80 62.47
N GLU A 5 33.83 -82.68 62.96
CA GLU A 5 34.37 -82.42 64.31
C GLU A 5 35.43 -81.29 64.22
N SER A 6 35.21 -80.12 64.83
CA SER A 6 35.18 -79.81 66.27
C SER A 6 36.58 -79.54 66.84
N ASN A 7 36.61 -78.41 67.56
CA ASN A 7 37.44 -78.09 68.73
C ASN A 7 38.89 -77.65 68.51
N ASN A 8 39.28 -76.41 68.84
CA ASN A 8 39.18 -75.63 70.10
C ASN A 8 40.38 -75.89 71.01
N THR A 9 41.18 -74.84 71.27
CA THR A 9 42.15 -74.61 72.37
C THR A 9 42.80 -73.25 72.05
N SER A 10 42.88 -72.22 72.87
CA SER A 10 42.37 -71.94 74.21
C SER A 10 42.50 -70.43 74.45
N GLN A 11 41.51 -69.89 75.15
CA GLN A 11 41.62 -68.94 76.26
C GLN A 11 42.51 -67.68 76.09
N HIS A 12 41.88 -66.51 76.15
CA HIS A 12 41.67 -65.91 77.47
C HIS A 12 40.50 -64.90 77.46
N LYS A 13 39.70 -65.04 78.51
CA LYS A 13 38.66 -64.14 78.97
C LYS A 13 39.36 -62.96 79.66
N ASP A 14 38.87 -61.74 79.48
CA ASP A 14 38.39 -60.88 80.57
C ASP A 14 38.03 -59.45 80.11
N GLU A 15 36.78 -59.10 80.43
CA GLU A 15 36.27 -57.82 80.95
C GLU A 15 36.67 -56.46 80.35
N LYS A 16 35.68 -55.87 79.66
CA LYS A 16 35.02 -54.60 80.01
C LYS A 16 35.91 -53.53 80.69
N ASN A 17 36.32 -52.51 79.92
CA ASN A 17 36.37 -51.15 80.45
C ASN A 17 36.15 -50.08 79.36
N ILE A 18 34.96 -49.47 79.38
CA ILE A 18 34.64 -48.22 78.68
C ILE A 18 35.32 -47.12 79.50
N GLY A 19 36.42 -46.56 79.00
CA GLY A 19 37.16 -45.58 79.79
C GLY A 19 38.34 -44.91 79.09
N PHE A 20 38.17 -44.40 77.86
CA PHE A 20 39.18 -43.55 77.22
C PHE A 20 38.62 -42.21 76.68
N PHE A 21 37.44 -41.80 77.16
CA PHE A 21 36.81 -40.50 76.83
C PHE A 21 36.80 -39.48 77.98
N GLN A 22 37.55 -39.72 79.05
CA GLN A 22 37.61 -38.80 80.18
C GLN A 22 39.04 -38.52 80.64
N SER A 23 39.83 -37.79 79.83
CA SER A 23 40.93 -37.02 80.42
C SER A 23 41.41 -35.77 79.66
N ASN A 24 40.93 -35.44 78.45
CA ASN A 24 41.37 -34.23 77.70
C ASN A 24 40.20 -33.33 77.22
N LYS A 25 39.25 -33.05 78.13
CA LYS A 25 38.08 -32.18 77.84
C LYS A 25 38.43 -30.76 77.31
N PRO A 26 39.48 -30.05 77.78
CA PRO A 26 39.77 -28.70 77.25
C PRO A 26 40.36 -28.73 75.83
N LEU A 27 41.10 -29.79 75.47
CA LEU A 27 41.76 -29.90 74.18
C LEU A 27 40.76 -30.26 73.06
N MET A 28 39.78 -31.10 73.38
CA MET A 28 38.66 -31.40 72.48
C MET A 28 37.73 -30.19 72.31
N ALA A 29 37.47 -29.45 73.38
CA ALA A 29 36.71 -28.20 73.32
C ALA A 29 37.42 -27.13 72.48
N GLY A 30 38.74 -26.98 72.63
CA GLY A 30 39.56 -26.08 71.82
C GLY A 30 39.54 -26.43 70.33
N GLY A 31 39.64 -27.72 69.99
CA GLY A 31 39.57 -28.18 68.60
C GLY A 31 38.21 -27.90 67.94
N ILE A 32 37.11 -28.12 68.67
CA ILE A 32 35.75 -27.84 68.15
C ILE A 32 35.55 -26.34 67.91
N ILE A 33 36.04 -25.48 68.82
CA ILE A 33 35.94 -24.02 68.66
C ILE A 33 36.76 -23.52 67.47
N LEU A 34 37.95 -24.10 67.25
CA LEU A 34 38.83 -23.71 66.15
C LEU A 34 38.25 -24.14 64.80
N CYS A 35 37.69 -25.35 64.70
CA CYS A 35 36.98 -25.80 63.50
C CYS A 35 35.68 -25.02 63.24
N ALA A 36 34.90 -24.71 64.27
CA ALA A 36 33.70 -23.89 64.12
C ALA A 36 34.06 -22.46 63.69
N GLY A 37 35.11 -21.89 64.28
CA GLY A 37 35.63 -20.56 63.92
C GLY A 37 36.16 -20.50 62.49
N SER A 38 36.90 -21.52 62.04
CA SER A 38 37.42 -21.56 60.67
C SER A 38 36.33 -21.82 59.62
N LEU A 39 35.30 -22.61 59.96
CA LEU A 39 34.13 -22.79 59.10
C LEU A 39 33.31 -21.50 59.01
N LEU A 40 33.09 -20.78 60.12
CA LEU A 40 32.37 -19.51 60.11
C LEU A 40 33.15 -18.40 59.40
N LEU A 41 34.47 -18.31 59.62
CA LEU A 41 35.32 -17.34 58.91
C LEU A 41 35.47 -17.69 57.43
N GLY A 42 35.65 -18.97 57.09
CA GLY A 42 35.68 -19.45 55.71
C GLY A 42 34.35 -19.21 54.99
N TYR A 43 33.22 -19.44 55.67
CA TYR A 43 31.89 -19.15 55.13
C TYR A 43 31.65 -17.65 54.98
N THR A 44 32.00 -16.82 55.96
CA THR A 44 31.75 -15.37 55.88
C THR A 44 32.65 -14.66 54.87
N VAL A 45 33.94 -15.02 54.81
CA VAL A 45 34.88 -14.47 53.83
C VAL A 45 34.60 -15.03 52.44
N GLY A 46 34.35 -16.35 52.32
CA GLY A 46 34.01 -17.00 51.06
C GLY A 46 32.64 -16.60 50.51
N HIS A 47 31.65 -16.33 51.36
CA HIS A 47 30.34 -15.83 50.93
C HIS A 47 30.40 -14.36 50.55
N ARG A 48 31.16 -13.51 51.25
CA ARG A 48 31.37 -12.11 50.86
C ARG A 48 32.17 -11.98 49.57
N GLN A 49 33.25 -12.75 49.40
CA GLN A 49 34.04 -12.77 48.16
C GLN A 49 33.30 -13.49 47.03
N GLY A 50 32.53 -14.53 47.33
CA GLY A 50 31.66 -15.21 46.38
C GLY A 50 30.57 -14.30 45.83
N LEU A 51 29.98 -13.43 46.64
CA LEU A 51 29.01 -12.42 46.17
C LEU A 51 29.65 -11.26 45.40
N THR A 52 30.95 -11.02 45.53
CA THR A 52 31.67 -10.00 44.74
C THR A 52 32.30 -10.55 43.45
N VAL A 53 32.52 -11.86 43.35
CA VAL A 53 33.10 -12.54 42.17
C VAL A 53 32.04 -13.25 41.32
N VAL A 54 30.89 -13.61 41.88
CA VAL A 54 29.73 -14.05 41.10
C VAL A 54 29.01 -12.77 40.67
N GLY A 55 29.19 -12.39 39.41
CA GLY A 55 28.74 -11.13 38.78
C GLY A 55 27.23 -10.92 38.73
N TYR A 56 26.54 -11.00 39.87
CA TYR A 56 25.10 -10.82 40.01
C TYR A 56 24.68 -9.37 39.79
N ASP A 57 25.53 -8.39 40.13
CA ASP A 57 25.26 -6.97 39.82
C ASP A 57 25.45 -6.68 38.32
N ALA A 58 26.41 -7.33 37.64
CA ALA A 58 26.61 -7.17 36.20
C ALA A 58 25.54 -7.91 35.38
N ASP A 59 25.12 -9.11 35.79
CA ASP A 59 24.03 -9.86 35.16
C ASP A 59 22.65 -9.23 35.43
N ALA A 60 22.41 -8.62 36.60
CA ALA A 60 21.15 -7.94 36.88
C ALA A 60 21.00 -6.65 36.06
N GLU A 61 22.06 -5.85 35.93
CA GLU A 61 22.05 -4.63 35.10
C GLU A 61 21.93 -4.99 33.61
N GLN A 62 22.65 -6.01 33.14
CA GLN A 62 22.55 -6.50 31.77
C GLN A 62 21.20 -7.15 31.46
N LEU A 63 20.58 -7.85 32.42
CA LEU A 63 19.25 -8.41 32.26
C LEU A 63 18.17 -7.32 32.25
N VAL A 64 18.32 -6.25 33.04
CA VAL A 64 17.45 -5.06 32.97
C VAL A 64 17.58 -4.39 31.60
N GLU A 65 18.80 -4.21 31.08
CA GLU A 65 19.02 -3.64 29.75
C GLU A 65 18.40 -4.51 28.64
N VAL A 66 18.55 -5.85 28.70
CA VAL A 66 17.94 -6.78 27.74
C VAL A 66 16.41 -6.75 27.85
N VAL A 67 15.85 -6.70 29.06
CA VAL A 67 14.39 -6.61 29.26
C VAL A 67 13.85 -5.26 28.77
N GLU A 68 14.55 -4.16 29.00
CA GLU A 68 14.19 -2.84 28.48
C GLU A 68 14.24 -2.80 26.95
N LYS A 69 15.29 -3.38 26.35
CA LYS A 69 15.40 -3.54 24.90
C LYS A 69 14.26 -4.38 24.33
N GLN A 70 13.95 -5.52 24.94
CA GLN A 70 12.82 -6.37 24.54
C GLN A 70 11.47 -5.66 24.72
N LYS A 71 11.29 -4.88 25.79
CA LYS A 71 10.07 -4.05 25.98
C LYS A 71 9.96 -2.98 24.91
N LYS A 72 11.07 -2.34 24.53
CA LYS A 72 11.11 -1.34 23.46
C LYS A 72 10.80 -1.97 22.10
N GLU A 73 11.43 -3.10 21.77
CA GLU A 73 11.16 -3.86 20.55
C GLU A 73 9.71 -4.35 20.48
N LEU A 74 9.15 -4.85 21.59
CA LEU A 74 7.74 -5.25 21.67
C LEU A 74 6.80 -4.06 21.49
N SER A 75 7.12 -2.91 22.09
CA SER A 75 6.35 -1.67 21.92
C SER A 75 6.36 -1.19 20.46
N GLU A 76 7.54 -1.18 19.83
CA GLU A 76 7.70 -0.84 18.42
C GLU A 76 6.98 -1.84 17.49
N LEU A 77 7.06 -3.13 17.79
CA LEU A 77 6.38 -4.17 17.02
C LEU A 77 4.87 -4.07 17.13
N ASN A 78 4.35 -3.82 18.33
CA ASN A 78 2.92 -3.59 18.56
C ASN A 78 2.44 -2.34 17.80
N LYS A 79 3.23 -1.26 17.83
CA LYS A 79 2.95 -0.06 17.03
C LYS A 79 2.91 -0.36 15.53
N LYS A 80 3.92 -1.06 15.00
CA LYS A 80 3.98 -1.47 13.58
C LYS A 80 2.81 -2.37 13.20
N LEU A 81 2.44 -3.32 14.05
CA LEU A 81 1.31 -4.22 13.82
C LEU A 81 0.00 -3.43 13.75
N ASN A 82 -0.25 -2.54 14.71
CA ASN A 82 -1.46 -1.72 14.70
C ASN A 82 -1.53 -0.81 13.48
N THR A 83 -0.41 -0.20 13.08
CA THR A 83 -0.33 0.58 11.83
C THR A 83 -0.62 -0.31 10.62
N SER A 84 -0.02 -1.49 10.53
CA SER A 84 -0.25 -2.42 9.41
C SER A 84 -1.69 -2.92 9.33
N VAL A 85 -2.32 -3.22 10.47
CA VAL A 85 -3.74 -3.59 10.53
C VAL A 85 -4.61 -2.44 10.05
N GLN A 86 -4.32 -1.22 10.50
CA GLN A 86 -5.05 -0.02 10.06
C GLN A 86 -4.89 0.21 8.55
N GLU A 87 -3.67 0.13 8.01
CA GLU A 87 -3.41 0.28 6.57
C GLU A 87 -4.15 -0.79 5.75
N ARG A 88 -4.15 -2.04 6.22
CA ARG A 88 -4.89 -3.13 5.60
C ARG A 88 -6.39 -2.85 5.60
N ASP A 89 -6.94 -2.43 6.74
CA ASP A 89 -8.37 -2.19 6.89
C ASP A 89 -8.83 -1.01 6.01
N VAL A 90 -8.01 0.04 5.87
CA VAL A 90 -8.22 1.13 4.90
C VAL A 90 -8.17 0.61 3.47
N ALA A 91 -7.19 -0.22 3.12
CA ALA A 91 -7.06 -0.78 1.76
C ALA A 91 -8.26 -1.67 1.39
N VAL A 92 -8.74 -2.49 2.33
CA VAL A 92 -9.94 -3.33 2.14
C VAL A 92 -11.19 -2.46 1.97
N THR A 93 -11.36 -1.44 2.81
CA THR A 93 -12.50 -0.52 2.71
C THR A 93 -12.49 0.23 1.38
N ASN A 94 -11.36 0.81 0.99
CA ASN A 94 -11.21 1.48 -0.30
C ASN A 94 -11.50 0.54 -1.47
N SER A 95 -11.03 -0.71 -1.40
CA SER A 95 -11.34 -1.70 -2.44
C SER A 95 -12.84 -1.97 -2.54
N ASN A 96 -13.52 -2.17 -1.41
CA ASN A 96 -14.98 -2.37 -1.38
C ASN A 96 -15.74 -1.16 -1.94
N ASP A 97 -15.33 0.05 -1.58
CA ASP A 97 -15.94 1.28 -2.09
C ASP A 97 -15.73 1.42 -3.60
N MET A 98 -14.54 1.09 -4.11
CA MET A 98 -14.28 1.05 -5.55
C MET A 98 -15.15 0.02 -6.27
N TYR A 99 -15.35 -1.16 -5.71
CA TYR A 99 -16.25 -2.17 -6.28
C TYR A 99 -17.71 -1.70 -6.27
N ALA A 100 -18.16 -1.08 -5.19
CA ALA A 100 -19.51 -0.53 -5.10
C ALA A 100 -19.73 0.59 -6.13
N ALA A 101 -18.78 1.52 -6.23
CA ALA A 101 -18.81 2.60 -7.21
C ALA A 101 -18.79 2.07 -8.65
N LEU A 102 -17.99 1.05 -8.94
CA LEU A 102 -17.93 0.42 -10.26
C LEU A 102 -19.26 -0.27 -10.63
N ASN A 103 -19.87 -0.98 -9.68
CA ASN A 103 -21.17 -1.61 -9.89
C ASN A 103 -22.26 -0.57 -10.14
N GLN A 104 -22.26 0.52 -9.37
CA GLN A 104 -23.19 1.64 -9.57
C GLN A 104 -22.99 2.29 -10.94
N ALA A 105 -21.76 2.63 -11.32
CA ALA A 105 -21.45 3.22 -12.62
C ALA A 105 -21.88 2.31 -13.78
N ASN A 106 -21.72 0.99 -13.64
CA ASN A 106 -22.20 0.03 -14.62
C ASN A 106 -23.72 -0.01 -14.72
N ALA A 107 -24.44 0.02 -13.59
CA ALA A 107 -25.90 0.07 -13.57
C ALA A 107 -26.43 1.36 -14.23
N GLU A 108 -25.84 2.51 -13.89
CA GLU A 108 -26.17 3.80 -14.50
C GLU A 108 -25.89 3.81 -16.01
N LYS A 109 -24.75 3.24 -16.43
CA LYS A 109 -24.41 3.09 -17.85
C LYS A 109 -25.47 2.27 -18.59
N LEU A 110 -25.87 1.11 -18.07
CA LEU A 110 -26.91 0.27 -18.69
C LEU A 110 -28.25 1.02 -18.80
N GLN A 111 -28.61 1.78 -17.77
CA GLN A 111 -29.81 2.61 -17.78
C GLN A 111 -29.75 3.70 -18.87
N ILE A 112 -28.65 4.44 -18.96
CA ILE A 112 -28.44 5.50 -19.96
C ILE A 112 -28.43 4.91 -21.37
N GLU A 113 -27.78 3.77 -21.59
CA GLU A 113 -27.74 3.09 -22.88
C GLU A 113 -29.14 2.62 -23.31
N GLY A 114 -29.93 2.06 -22.39
CA GLY A 114 -31.31 1.67 -22.61
C GLY A 114 -32.23 2.85 -22.97
N GLN A 115 -32.17 3.93 -22.20
CA GLN A 115 -32.91 5.16 -22.48
C GLN A 115 -32.52 5.76 -23.84
N SER A 116 -31.22 5.78 -24.14
CA SER A 116 -30.70 6.26 -25.42
C SER A 116 -31.16 5.40 -26.60
N ALA A 117 -31.27 4.08 -26.42
CA ALA A 117 -31.79 3.17 -27.44
C ALA A 117 -33.25 3.46 -27.78
N ILE A 118 -34.09 3.66 -26.75
CA ILE A 118 -35.50 4.04 -26.93
C ILE A 118 -35.61 5.39 -27.65
N PHE A 119 -34.85 6.40 -27.19
CA PHE A 119 -34.85 7.71 -27.82
C PHE A 119 -34.45 7.66 -29.30
N ARG A 120 -33.41 6.87 -29.64
CA ARG A 120 -33.00 6.66 -31.04
C ARG A 120 -34.08 5.98 -31.86
N GLU A 121 -34.85 5.04 -31.29
CA GLU A 121 -35.97 4.41 -32.00
C GLU A 121 -37.09 5.41 -32.28
N VAL A 122 -37.45 6.25 -31.31
CA VAL A 122 -38.43 7.33 -31.51
C VAL A 122 -37.95 8.31 -32.59
N LEU A 123 -36.68 8.71 -32.56
CA LEU A 123 -36.09 9.55 -33.61
C LEU A 123 -36.17 8.87 -34.98
N ARG A 124 -35.87 7.58 -35.07
CA ARG A 124 -35.92 6.80 -36.31
C ARG A 124 -37.31 6.83 -36.94
N GLN A 125 -38.35 6.64 -36.14
CA GLN A 125 -39.75 6.70 -36.58
C GLN A 125 -40.16 8.09 -37.08
N ARG A 126 -39.50 9.14 -36.59
CA ARG A 126 -39.72 10.55 -36.98
C ARG A 126 -38.82 11.04 -38.12
N GLY A 127 -38.18 10.13 -38.87
CA GLY A 127 -37.32 10.48 -40.00
C GLY A 127 -35.84 10.59 -39.65
N GLY A 128 -35.45 10.25 -38.41
CA GLY A 128 -34.06 10.13 -37.98
C GLY A 128 -33.37 11.46 -37.68
N LEU A 129 -32.05 11.39 -37.53
CA LEU A 129 -31.14 12.51 -37.36
C LEU A 129 -30.03 12.36 -38.40
N SER A 130 -29.90 13.32 -39.31
CA SER A 130 -28.81 13.34 -40.28
C SER A 130 -27.46 13.47 -39.57
N LEU A 131 -26.39 13.00 -40.23
CA LEU A 131 -25.04 13.12 -39.72
C LEU A 131 -24.75 14.58 -39.32
N THR A 132 -24.38 14.80 -38.07
CA THR A 132 -24.10 16.14 -37.56
C THR A 132 -22.96 16.13 -36.55
N VAL A 133 -22.28 17.27 -36.45
CA VAL A 133 -21.30 17.53 -35.38
C VAL A 133 -22.08 17.97 -34.16
N GLN A 134 -22.17 17.11 -33.16
CA GLN A 134 -22.93 17.39 -31.93
C GLN A 134 -22.16 18.33 -31.01
N ASN A 135 -20.86 18.10 -30.85
CA ASN A 135 -20.01 18.85 -29.93
C ASN A 135 -18.57 18.95 -30.47
N LEU A 136 -17.89 20.02 -30.05
CA LEU A 136 -16.46 20.25 -30.26
C LEU A 136 -15.88 20.78 -28.95
N ALA A 137 -14.89 20.08 -28.42
CA ALA A 137 -14.08 20.56 -27.32
C ALA A 137 -12.62 20.67 -27.75
N VAL A 138 -11.95 21.72 -27.32
CA VAL A 138 -10.51 21.92 -27.51
C VAL A 138 -9.88 22.24 -26.17
N LYS A 139 -8.90 21.43 -25.77
CA LYS A 139 -8.14 21.61 -24.54
C LYS A 139 -6.73 22.06 -24.88
N SER A 140 -6.30 23.16 -24.28
CA SER A 140 -4.91 23.63 -24.35
C SER A 140 -4.03 22.77 -23.43
N LEU A 141 -2.88 22.34 -23.94
CA LEU A 141 -1.83 21.63 -23.22
C LEU A 141 -0.56 22.50 -23.20
N PRO A 142 0.44 22.18 -22.35
CA PRO A 142 1.75 22.82 -22.40
C PRO A 142 2.39 22.75 -23.79
N GLU A 143 3.38 23.59 -24.04
CA GLU A 143 4.15 23.61 -25.29
C GLU A 143 3.33 23.93 -26.56
N ASN A 144 2.23 24.68 -26.41
CA ASN A 144 1.36 25.08 -27.53
C ASN A 144 0.74 23.89 -28.28
N VAL A 145 0.53 22.79 -27.55
CA VAL A 145 -0.18 21.59 -28.00
C VAL A 145 -1.65 21.72 -27.63
N TYR A 146 -2.54 21.22 -28.47
CA TYR A 146 -3.97 21.21 -28.24
C TYR A 146 -4.53 19.81 -28.46
N GLU A 147 -5.49 19.41 -27.64
CA GLU A 147 -6.24 18.18 -27.77
C GLU A 147 -7.67 18.52 -28.19
N TYR A 148 -8.16 17.94 -29.29
CA TYR A 148 -9.56 18.09 -29.70
C TYR A 148 -10.37 16.86 -29.34
N GLN A 149 -11.68 17.08 -29.13
CA GLN A 149 -12.70 16.05 -29.12
C GLN A 149 -13.86 16.52 -30.00
N VAL A 150 -14.16 15.76 -31.05
CA VAL A 150 -15.30 16.00 -31.94
C VAL A 150 -16.29 14.85 -31.78
N ASP A 151 -17.53 15.20 -31.46
CA ASP A 151 -18.62 14.24 -31.32
C ASP A 151 -19.48 14.24 -32.57
N LEU A 152 -19.49 13.12 -33.29
CA LEU A 152 -20.33 12.89 -34.45
C LEU A 152 -21.54 12.04 -34.06
N VAL A 153 -22.73 12.44 -34.52
CA VAL A 153 -23.98 11.71 -34.26
C VAL A 153 -24.76 11.53 -35.56
N GLN A 154 -25.37 10.36 -35.73
CA GLN A 154 -26.35 10.08 -36.76
C GLN A 154 -27.40 9.11 -36.20
N VAL A 155 -28.68 9.29 -36.55
CA VAL A 155 -29.72 8.28 -36.35
C VAL A 155 -30.38 8.01 -37.69
N SER A 156 -29.94 6.95 -38.39
CA SER A 156 -30.50 6.62 -39.70
C SER A 156 -31.91 5.98 -39.56
N PRO A 157 -32.91 6.46 -40.32
CA PRO A 157 -34.21 5.80 -40.49
C PRO A 157 -34.09 4.31 -40.83
N ASN A 158 -33.13 3.99 -41.71
CA ASN A 158 -32.94 2.64 -42.26
C ASN A 158 -31.80 1.89 -41.57
N LYS A 159 -31.39 2.30 -40.37
CA LYS A 159 -30.28 1.68 -39.62
C LYS A 159 -28.95 1.59 -40.40
N ARG A 160 -28.74 2.51 -41.36
CA ARG A 160 -27.47 2.61 -42.09
C ARG A 160 -26.40 3.24 -41.20
N LYS A 161 -25.18 2.71 -41.27
CA LYS A 161 -24.00 3.32 -40.65
C LYS A 161 -23.70 4.68 -41.28
N ALA A 162 -23.21 5.60 -40.47
CA ALA A 162 -22.58 6.81 -40.94
C ALA A 162 -21.16 6.47 -41.39
N SER A 163 -20.80 6.87 -42.61
CA SER A 163 -19.43 6.70 -43.13
C SER A 163 -19.02 7.93 -43.92
N GLY A 164 -17.74 8.28 -43.85
CA GLY A 164 -17.25 9.45 -44.55
C GLY A 164 -15.90 9.93 -44.03
N GLU A 165 -15.60 11.20 -44.29
CA GLU A 165 -14.36 11.87 -43.90
C GLU A 165 -14.63 13.13 -43.09
N ILE A 166 -13.74 13.42 -42.14
CA ILE A 166 -13.71 14.64 -41.36
C ILE A 166 -12.47 15.47 -41.70
N GLU A 167 -12.62 16.79 -41.69
CA GLU A 167 -11.53 17.74 -41.78
C GLU A 167 -11.76 18.87 -40.78
N ILE A 168 -10.71 19.20 -40.02
CA ILE A 168 -10.70 20.29 -39.05
C ILE A 168 -9.84 21.40 -39.61
N ARG A 169 -10.41 22.62 -39.66
CA ARG A 169 -9.75 23.83 -40.16
C ARG A 169 -9.73 24.89 -39.09
N LEU A 170 -8.60 25.54 -38.94
CA LEU A 170 -8.42 26.73 -38.13
C LEU A 170 -8.34 27.95 -39.05
N ILE A 171 -9.08 29.00 -38.73
CA ILE A 171 -9.24 30.17 -39.60
C ILE A 171 -8.76 31.41 -38.85
N GLN A 172 -7.88 32.18 -39.48
CA GLN A 172 -7.39 33.48 -39.02
C GLN A 172 -7.50 34.48 -40.18
N GLY A 173 -8.55 35.30 -40.20
CA GLY A 173 -8.82 36.17 -41.34
C GLY A 173 -9.03 35.37 -42.64
N THR A 174 -8.12 35.54 -43.61
CA THR A 174 -8.11 34.79 -44.88
C THR A 174 -7.24 33.54 -44.84
N GLU A 175 -6.42 33.36 -43.80
CA GLU A 175 -5.55 32.19 -43.66
C GLU A 175 -6.33 31.00 -43.10
N VAL A 176 -6.10 29.83 -43.70
CA VAL A 176 -6.74 28.57 -43.31
C VAL A 176 -5.66 27.53 -43.07
N LEU A 177 -5.60 27.02 -41.84
CA LEU A 177 -4.72 25.95 -41.44
C LEU A 177 -5.52 24.65 -41.26
N VAL A 178 -5.14 23.59 -41.96
CA VAL A 178 -5.76 22.27 -41.81
C VAL A 178 -5.05 21.52 -40.68
N VAL A 179 -5.81 21.06 -39.69
CA VAL A 179 -5.27 20.29 -38.57
C VAL A 179 -4.95 18.87 -39.04
N PRO A 180 -3.75 18.33 -38.74
CA PRO A 180 -3.43 16.94 -39.05
C PRO A 180 -4.23 16.01 -38.14
N ILE A 181 -5.05 15.15 -38.75
CA ILE A 181 -5.86 14.13 -38.07
C ILE A 181 -5.33 12.76 -38.49
N SER A 182 -5.03 11.89 -37.52
CA SER A 182 -4.51 10.54 -37.77
C SER A 182 -5.51 9.67 -38.55
N GLU A 183 -6.78 9.72 -38.18
CA GLU A 183 -7.86 8.98 -38.83
C GLU A 183 -8.91 9.95 -39.36
N LYS A 184 -8.82 10.27 -40.66
CA LYS A 184 -9.77 11.18 -41.31
C LYS A 184 -11.11 10.50 -41.59
N SER A 185 -11.13 9.18 -41.74
CA SER A 185 -12.36 8.45 -42.03
C SER A 185 -13.08 8.04 -40.75
N PHE A 186 -14.40 8.00 -40.81
CA PHE A 186 -15.25 7.50 -39.72
C PHE A 186 -16.23 6.45 -40.25
N ASN A 187 -16.61 5.52 -39.39
CA ASN A 187 -17.61 4.48 -39.69
C ASN A 187 -18.30 4.03 -38.39
N PHE A 188 -19.53 4.48 -38.16
CA PHE A 188 -20.23 4.25 -36.90
C PHE A 188 -21.74 4.10 -37.07
N ASP A 189 -22.40 3.43 -36.12
CA ASP A 189 -23.85 3.22 -36.16
C ASP A 189 -24.64 4.45 -35.72
N HIS A 190 -24.27 5.03 -34.57
CA HIS A 190 -25.03 6.11 -33.93
C HIS A 190 -24.19 7.29 -33.47
N TYR A 191 -23.01 7.00 -32.93
CA TYR A 191 -22.13 7.98 -32.31
C TYR A 191 -20.68 7.55 -32.51
N GLN A 192 -19.80 8.52 -32.76
CA GLN A 192 -18.36 8.34 -32.67
C GLN A 192 -17.72 9.61 -32.13
N ARG A 193 -16.82 9.44 -31.16
CA ARG A 193 -15.93 10.49 -30.69
C ARG A 193 -14.60 10.37 -31.42
N LEU A 194 -14.16 11.46 -32.03
CA LEU A 194 -12.85 11.59 -32.65
C LEU A 194 -11.98 12.47 -31.76
N THR A 195 -10.82 11.96 -31.37
CA THR A 195 -9.87 12.68 -30.53
C THR A 195 -8.50 12.69 -31.17
N GLY A 196 -7.76 13.76 -30.97
CA GLY A 196 -6.38 13.83 -31.42
C GLY A 196 -5.71 15.08 -30.90
N ARG A 197 -4.42 15.20 -31.24
CA ARG A 197 -3.58 16.31 -30.81
C ARG A 197 -2.94 17.00 -31.99
N TRP A 198 -2.72 18.30 -31.86
CA TRP A 198 -1.92 19.06 -32.81
C TRP A 198 -1.10 20.11 -32.08
N THR A 199 0.01 20.51 -32.68
CA THR A 199 0.80 21.64 -32.22
C THR A 199 0.46 22.85 -33.08
N MET A 200 0.14 23.97 -32.44
CA MET A 200 -0.18 25.19 -33.17
C MET A 200 1.12 25.82 -33.73
N PRO A 201 1.15 26.25 -35.01
CA PRO A 201 2.29 26.97 -35.55
C PRO A 201 2.58 28.25 -34.75
N LYS A 202 3.86 28.62 -34.64
CA LYS A 202 4.25 29.86 -33.95
C LYS A 202 3.62 31.07 -34.65
N GLY A 203 3.00 31.96 -33.87
CA GLY A 203 2.37 33.18 -34.38
C GLY A 203 0.96 33.01 -34.97
N PHE A 204 0.46 31.77 -35.09
CA PHE A 204 -0.90 31.53 -35.57
C PHE A 204 -1.90 31.58 -34.41
N THR A 205 -2.88 32.48 -34.50
CA THR A 205 -3.96 32.63 -33.51
C THR A 205 -5.30 32.56 -34.22
N PRO A 206 -5.99 31.41 -34.17
CA PRO A 206 -7.27 31.26 -34.86
C PRO A 206 -8.35 32.15 -34.25
N GLN A 207 -9.23 32.64 -35.12
CA GLN A 207 -10.48 33.30 -34.76
C GLN A 207 -11.64 32.31 -34.76
N PHE A 208 -11.57 31.29 -35.62
CA PHE A 208 -12.59 30.25 -35.74
C PHE A 208 -11.96 28.88 -35.92
N ILE A 209 -12.70 27.87 -35.48
CA ILE A 209 -12.46 26.47 -35.81
C ILE A 209 -13.68 25.95 -36.60
N GLU A 210 -13.42 25.31 -37.73
CA GLU A 210 -14.42 24.78 -38.63
C GLU A 210 -14.25 23.27 -38.79
N ILE A 211 -15.34 22.54 -38.57
CA ILE A 211 -15.42 21.10 -38.72
C ILE A 211 -16.22 20.83 -39.98
N ARG A 212 -15.58 20.19 -40.96
CA ARG A 212 -16.20 19.72 -42.19
C ARG A 212 -16.33 18.22 -42.13
N VAL A 213 -17.54 17.74 -42.33
CA VAL A 213 -17.86 16.33 -42.41
C VAL A 213 -18.41 16.06 -43.79
N LYS A 214 -17.77 15.15 -44.52
CA LYS A 214 -18.21 14.65 -45.82
C LYS A 214 -18.72 13.24 -45.63
N GLY A 215 -19.92 12.93 -46.09
CA GLY A 215 -20.52 11.61 -45.96
C GLY A 215 -21.83 11.55 -46.71
N SER A 216 -22.80 10.79 -46.20
CA SER A 216 -24.17 10.74 -46.73
C SER A 216 -24.84 12.13 -46.79
N SER A 217 -24.51 13.00 -45.84
CA SER A 217 -24.84 14.43 -45.86
C SER A 217 -23.59 15.24 -45.53
N ALA A 218 -23.17 16.11 -46.44
CA ALA A 218 -22.10 17.06 -46.15
C ALA A 218 -22.59 18.09 -45.13
N GLN A 219 -21.79 18.33 -44.09
CA GLN A 219 -22.08 19.32 -43.05
C GLN A 219 -20.82 20.09 -42.70
N THR A 220 -20.97 21.38 -42.47
CA THR A 220 -19.90 22.26 -42.00
C THR A 220 -20.42 23.03 -40.79
N LYS A 221 -19.73 22.89 -39.65
CA LYS A 221 -20.00 23.70 -38.46
C LYS A 221 -18.78 24.54 -38.12
N ARG A 222 -19.00 25.83 -37.86
CA ARG A 222 -17.97 26.78 -37.45
C ARG A 222 -18.25 27.24 -36.03
N PHE A 223 -17.21 27.31 -35.22
CA PHE A 223 -17.23 27.75 -33.83
C PHE A 223 -16.22 28.88 -33.65
N SER A 224 -16.58 29.87 -32.83
CA SER A 224 -15.66 30.93 -32.44
C SER A 224 -14.56 30.36 -31.55
N TRP A 225 -13.32 30.76 -31.82
CA TRP A 225 -12.18 30.35 -31.01
C TRP A 225 -12.12 31.20 -29.74
N GLN A 226 -12.54 30.63 -28.61
CA GLN A 226 -12.40 31.25 -27.30
C GLN A 226 -11.29 30.52 -26.53
N ARG A 227 -10.23 31.25 -26.18
CA ARG A 227 -9.13 30.72 -25.39
C ARG A 227 -9.59 30.67 -23.92
N GLY A 228 -9.85 29.48 -23.40
CA GLY A 228 -9.94 29.26 -21.95
C GLY A 228 -8.56 29.38 -21.30
N GLU A 229 -8.51 29.48 -19.98
CA GLU A 229 -7.24 29.43 -19.25
C GLU A 229 -6.50 28.12 -19.55
N ALA A 230 -5.18 28.19 -19.70
CA ALA A 230 -4.37 27.00 -19.84
C ALA A 230 -4.51 26.19 -18.54
N ILE A 231 -4.91 24.92 -18.67
CA ILE A 231 -4.92 24.04 -17.51
C ILE A 231 -3.47 23.74 -17.19
N GLU A 232 -2.91 24.48 -16.21
CA GLU A 232 -1.64 24.12 -15.59
C GLU A 232 -1.76 22.67 -15.12
N SER A 233 -0.77 21.86 -15.51
CA SER A 233 -0.91 20.41 -15.55
C SER A 233 -1.49 19.83 -14.25
N THR A 234 -2.48 18.95 -14.39
CA THR A 234 -3.05 18.10 -13.33
C THR A 234 -2.02 17.10 -12.75
N ALA A 235 -0.71 17.34 -12.91
CA ALA A 235 0.34 16.61 -12.20
C ALA A 235 0.31 16.90 -10.68
N ALA A 236 -0.35 17.99 -10.25
CA ALA A 236 -0.54 18.30 -8.84
C ALA A 236 -1.47 17.30 -8.10
N PHE A 237 -2.37 16.60 -8.79
CA PHE A 237 -3.25 15.60 -8.15
C PHE A 237 -2.59 14.23 -7.93
N ALA A 238 -1.38 14.01 -8.47
CA ALA A 238 -0.56 12.84 -8.13
C ALA A 238 0.37 13.11 -6.93
N ALA A 239 0.50 14.36 -6.48
CA ALA A 239 1.30 14.74 -5.31
C ALA A 239 0.53 14.65 -3.99
N GLU A 240 -0.79 14.38 -4.04
CA GLU A 240 -1.65 14.17 -2.87
C GLU A 240 -1.80 12.68 -2.54
N VAL A 241 -0.77 11.88 -2.84
CA VAL A 241 -0.52 10.68 -2.07
C VAL A 241 0.14 11.18 -0.78
N PRO A 242 -0.44 10.97 0.42
CA PRO A 242 0.20 11.40 1.65
C PRO A 242 1.56 10.72 1.75
N GLN A 243 2.62 11.49 1.59
CA GLN A 243 3.98 11.05 1.86
C GLN A 243 4.04 10.82 3.37
N ALA A 244 4.10 9.55 3.79
CA ALA A 244 4.19 9.19 5.19
C ALA A 244 5.35 9.96 5.83
N ALA A 245 5.03 10.87 6.75
CA ALA A 245 6.03 11.62 7.49
C ALA A 245 6.85 10.62 8.31
N ALA A 246 8.16 10.56 8.06
CA ALA A 246 9.08 9.93 8.97
C ALA A 246 9.07 10.74 10.27
N ASN A 247 8.31 10.28 11.26
CA ASN A 247 8.37 10.83 12.61
C ASN A 247 9.77 10.58 13.16
N SER A 248 10.58 11.64 13.17
CA SER A 248 11.78 11.75 13.96
C SER A 248 11.41 11.85 15.44
N GLN A 249 11.60 10.77 16.19
CA GLN A 249 11.95 10.78 17.61
C GLN A 249 12.88 9.62 17.90
#